data_AF-A0A9P3PLS6-F1
#
_entry.id   AF-A0A9P3PLS6-F1
#
_cell.length_a   1.000
_cell.length_b   1.000
_cell.length_c   1.000
_cell.angle_alpha   90.00
_cell.angle_beta   90.00
_cell.angle_gamma   90.00
#
_symmetry.space_group_name_H-M   'P 1'
#
loop_
_entity.id
_entity.type
_entity.pdbx_description
1 polymer ?
#
loop_
_entity_poly.entity_id
_entity_poly.type
_entity_poly.pdbx_seq_one_letter_code
_entity_poly.pdbx_strand_id
1 'polypeptide(L)'
;MASTKRAKRKLSDLTYEETNDIVSLLKNLLGDLDEDDADGLSVIESVKNVIRKLEKTEHLPFSDVSVASLADAHINVLPMKWTPTGRDDARAYGEQTTPGTVTLEDTKKRLANILRFVSTENEAGRRLIITELLLHVAWNLDTEKSGVAIAPEFRVSNKVLESNTRSYGGTVDYLVAIAPPRVRDVVVESAQLAFLSKDINATVSCNIYEAKPGGTVLLTALPQAAIAVAIRAQELGHQTFRGCITTGHEWLFFIYNRHQNGHGGAVSRLPSLRLGDDLENLALILGLLREWIEHGHSGACGFCEYWS
;
A
#
# COMPACT_ATOMS: atom_id res chain seq x y z
N MET A 1 -31.98 -47.22 26.76
CA MET A 1 -30.88 -46.23 26.73
C MET A 1 -30.86 -45.59 25.35
N ALA A 2 -31.21 -44.31 25.24
CA ALA A 2 -31.24 -43.60 23.96
C ALA A 2 -29.81 -43.15 23.59
N SER A 3 -29.28 -43.70 22.50
CA SER A 3 -28.01 -43.27 21.90
C SER A 3 -28.23 -41.91 21.23
N THR A 4 -27.78 -40.84 21.87
CA THR A 4 -27.73 -39.50 21.29
C THR A 4 -26.77 -39.51 20.09
N LYS A 5 -27.31 -39.44 18.86
CA LYS A 5 -26.52 -39.26 17.64
C LYS A 5 -25.78 -37.92 17.76
N ARG A 6 -24.46 -37.98 18.01
CA ARG A 6 -23.58 -36.81 18.01
C ARG A 6 -23.60 -36.21 16.60
N ALA A 7 -24.11 -34.99 16.46
CA ALA A 7 -24.11 -34.29 15.18
C ALA A 7 -22.67 -34.12 14.69
N LYS A 8 -22.39 -34.48 13.44
CA LYS A 8 -21.09 -34.22 12.81
C LYS A 8 -20.91 -32.71 12.68
N ARG A 9 -20.04 -32.10 13.51
CA ARG A 9 -19.60 -30.70 13.34
C ARG A 9 -18.90 -30.59 11.99
N LYS A 10 -19.19 -29.53 11.23
CA LYS A 10 -18.47 -29.21 10.00
C LYS A 10 -17.18 -28.47 10.35
N LEU A 11 -16.19 -28.53 9.47
CA LEU A 11 -14.93 -27.76 9.60
C LEU A 11 -15.17 -26.25 9.69
N SER A 12 -16.26 -25.75 9.09
CA SER A 12 -16.70 -24.35 9.19
C SER A 12 -17.15 -23.93 10.59
N ASP A 13 -17.38 -24.88 11.49
CA ASP A 13 -17.96 -24.63 12.82
C ASP A 13 -16.87 -24.53 13.91
N LEU A 14 -15.59 -24.53 13.52
CA LEU A 14 -14.45 -24.37 14.41
C LEU A 14 -14.17 -22.89 14.65
N THR A 15 -13.87 -22.52 15.89
CA THR A 15 -13.34 -21.18 16.18
C THR A 15 -11.92 -21.02 15.67
N TYR A 16 -11.41 -19.79 15.62
CA TYR A 16 -10.02 -19.52 15.23
C TYR A 16 -9.02 -20.20 16.18
N GLU A 17 -9.28 -20.15 17.49
CA GLU A 17 -8.47 -20.84 18.51
C GLU A 17 -8.51 -22.37 18.31
N GLU A 18 -9.70 -22.97 18.13
CA GLU A 18 -9.83 -24.41 17.85
C GLU A 18 -9.10 -24.79 16.55
N THR A 19 -9.16 -23.94 15.53
CA THR A 19 -8.46 -24.16 14.25
C THR A 19 -6.95 -24.12 14.42
N ASN A 20 -6.43 -23.14 15.18
CA ASN A 20 -4.99 -23.02 15.46
C ASN A 20 -4.46 -24.17 16.30
N ASP A 21 -5.22 -24.64 17.30
CA ASP A 21 -4.86 -25.81 18.10
C ASP A 21 -4.78 -27.07 17.24
N ILE A 22 -5.78 -27.28 16.36
CA ILE A 22 -5.80 -28.41 15.43
C ILE A 22 -4.64 -28.32 14.44
N VAL A 23 -4.37 -27.15 13.86
CA VAL A 23 -3.24 -26.94 12.94
C VAL A 23 -1.90 -27.21 13.64
N SER A 24 -1.74 -26.75 14.88
CA SER A 24 -0.52 -26.99 15.68
C SER A 24 -0.32 -28.47 15.96
N LEU A 25 -1.39 -29.19 16.35
CA LEU A 25 -1.35 -30.64 16.54
C LEU A 25 -0.99 -31.38 15.25
N LEU A 26 -1.56 -30.98 14.11
CA LEU A 26 -1.26 -31.60 12.82
C LEU A 26 0.17 -31.30 12.34
N LYS A 27 0.73 -30.12 12.66
CA LYS A 27 2.13 -29.79 12.38
C LYS A 27 3.10 -30.59 13.25
N ASN A 28 2.78 -30.78 14.53
CA ASN A 28 3.57 -31.65 15.40
C ASN A 28 3.54 -33.10 14.91
N LEU A 29 2.36 -33.61 14.52
CA LEU A 29 2.22 -34.93 13.92
C LEU A 29 3.07 -35.07 12.65
N LEU A 30 3.12 -34.05 11.80
CA LEU A 30 4.00 -34.07 10.62
C LEU A 30 5.48 -34.13 10.99
N GLY A 31 5.89 -33.50 12.09
CA GLY A 31 7.28 -33.54 12.57
C GLY A 31 7.70 -34.91 13.14
N ASP A 32 6.74 -35.71 13.58
CA ASP A 32 6.96 -37.05 14.13
C ASP A 32 6.90 -38.17 13.08
N LEU A 33 6.49 -37.86 11.84
CA LEU A 33 6.40 -38.83 10.75
C LEU A 33 7.72 -38.94 9.98
N ASP A 34 8.12 -40.18 9.66
CA ASP A 34 9.31 -40.48 8.87
C ASP A 34 9.04 -40.23 7.38
N GLU A 35 9.83 -39.35 6.76
CA GLU A 35 9.69 -38.99 5.34
C GLU A 35 10.20 -40.10 4.39
N ASP A 36 10.95 -41.07 4.91
CA ASP A 36 11.49 -42.20 4.13
C ASP A 36 10.53 -43.41 4.08
N ASP A 37 9.42 -43.37 4.83
CA ASP A 37 8.37 -44.40 4.77
C ASP A 37 7.42 -44.15 3.59
N ALA A 38 7.46 -45.05 2.61
CA ALA A 38 6.63 -44.99 1.40
C ALA A 38 5.12 -45.02 1.70
N ASP A 39 4.69 -45.71 2.77
CA ASP A 39 3.29 -45.73 3.20
C ASP A 39 2.92 -44.44 3.98
N GLY A 40 3.93 -43.82 4.61
CA GLY A 40 3.83 -42.54 5.32
C GLY A 40 3.58 -41.34 4.41
N LEU A 41 4.10 -41.37 3.17
CA LEU A 41 3.97 -40.26 2.21
C LEU A 41 2.52 -39.87 1.92
N SER A 42 1.62 -40.85 1.76
CA SER A 42 0.19 -40.60 1.50
C SER A 42 -0.51 -39.94 2.70
N VAL A 43 -0.07 -40.27 3.93
CA VAL A 43 -0.60 -39.69 5.16
C VAL A 43 -0.08 -38.28 5.34
N ILE A 44 1.23 -38.06 5.10
CA ILE A 44 1.86 -36.74 5.09
C ILE A 44 1.14 -35.80 4.11
N GLU A 45 0.88 -36.25 2.89
CA GLU A 45 0.17 -35.44 1.87
C GLU A 45 -1.27 -35.14 2.29
N SER A 46 -1.96 -36.11 2.89
CA SER A 46 -3.32 -35.93 3.41
C SER A 46 -3.38 -34.93 4.56
N VAL A 47 -2.44 -35.01 5.51
CA VAL A 47 -2.34 -34.08 6.65
C VAL A 47 -1.98 -32.67 6.16
N LYS A 48 -1.01 -32.54 5.24
CA LYS A 48 -0.69 -31.25 4.59
C LYS A 48 -1.91 -30.65 3.90
N ASN A 49 -2.73 -31.46 3.24
CA ASN A 49 -3.98 -31.00 2.61
C ASN A 49 -5.06 -30.58 3.63
N VAL A 50 -5.16 -31.25 4.78
CA VAL A 50 -6.09 -30.87 5.85
C VAL A 50 -5.63 -29.58 6.54
N ILE A 51 -4.34 -29.45 6.84
CA ILE A 51 -3.74 -28.20 7.33
C ILE A 51 -4.05 -27.07 6.36
N ARG A 52 -3.79 -27.24 5.06
CA ARG A 52 -4.10 -26.22 4.03
C ARG A 52 -5.60 -25.86 3.97
N LYS A 53 -6.50 -26.81 4.27
CA LYS A 53 -7.95 -26.57 4.29
C LYS A 53 -8.43 -25.89 5.57
N LEU A 54 -7.76 -26.14 6.70
CA LEU A 54 -8.02 -25.54 8.00
C LEU A 54 -7.44 -24.12 8.06
N GLU A 55 -6.22 -23.97 7.55
CA GLU A 55 -5.58 -22.70 7.21
C GLU A 55 -6.23 -22.08 5.97
N LYS A 56 -7.51 -22.34 5.64
CA LYS A 56 -8.24 -21.58 4.61
C LYS A 56 -8.41 -20.16 5.10
N THR A 57 -7.34 -19.41 4.98
CA THR A 57 -7.30 -17.98 5.09
C THR A 57 -8.22 -17.45 4.01
N GLU A 58 -9.35 -16.88 4.43
CA GLU A 58 -10.27 -16.23 3.51
C GLU A 58 -9.50 -15.07 2.85
N HIS A 59 -9.41 -15.09 1.52
CA HIS A 59 -8.78 -14.00 0.78
C HIS A 59 -9.81 -12.90 0.58
N LEU A 60 -9.47 -11.69 1.05
CA LEU A 60 -10.22 -10.48 0.80
C LEU A 60 -9.45 -9.61 -0.21
N PRO A 61 -9.96 -9.42 -1.43
CA PRO A 61 -9.32 -8.53 -2.39
C PRO A 61 -9.37 -7.08 -1.88
N PHE A 62 -8.40 -6.27 -2.28
CA PHE A 62 -8.32 -4.85 -1.92
C PHE A 62 -9.60 -4.05 -2.20
N SER A 63 -10.32 -4.37 -3.29
CA SER A 63 -11.60 -3.76 -3.62
C SER A 63 -12.69 -3.92 -2.55
N ASP A 64 -12.57 -4.96 -1.71
CA ASP A 64 -13.59 -5.35 -0.74
C ASP A 64 -13.18 -4.95 0.70
N VAL A 65 -12.03 -4.30 0.85
CA VAL A 65 -11.51 -3.83 2.14
C VAL A 65 -12.37 -2.67 2.65
N SER A 66 -12.79 -2.76 3.92
CA SER A 66 -13.66 -1.77 4.56
C SER A 66 -13.08 -1.28 5.88
N VAL A 67 -13.76 -0.35 6.55
CA VAL A 67 -13.40 0.11 7.90
C VAL A 67 -13.34 -1.06 8.90
N ALA A 68 -14.21 -2.07 8.75
CA ALA A 68 -14.16 -3.27 9.58
C ALA A 68 -12.83 -4.03 9.37
N SER A 69 -12.31 -4.07 8.14
CA SER A 69 -11.02 -4.70 7.85
C SER A 69 -9.84 -3.99 8.54
N LEU A 70 -9.90 -2.67 8.73
CA LEU A 70 -8.91 -1.93 9.52
C LEU A 70 -8.99 -2.30 11.00
N ALA A 71 -10.21 -2.39 11.54
CA ALA A 71 -10.42 -2.79 12.92
C ALA A 71 -9.93 -4.22 13.18
N ASP A 72 -10.25 -5.15 12.26
CA ASP A 72 -9.74 -6.53 12.28
C ASP A 72 -8.21 -6.53 12.31
N ALA A 73 -7.57 -5.74 11.44
CA ALA A 73 -6.11 -5.58 11.38
C ALA A 73 -5.50 -4.74 12.53
N HIS A 74 -6.29 -4.31 13.52
CA HIS A 74 -5.86 -3.41 14.59
C HIS A 74 -5.17 -2.12 14.10
N ILE A 75 -5.67 -1.56 13.00
CA ILE A 75 -5.18 -0.31 12.42
C ILE A 75 -6.13 0.84 12.81
N ASN A 76 -5.60 1.78 13.59
CA ASN A 76 -6.33 2.98 14.00
C ASN A 76 -6.18 4.10 12.97
N VAL A 77 -7.21 4.93 12.78
CA VAL A 77 -7.12 6.12 11.91
C VAL A 77 -7.02 7.38 12.77
N LEU A 78 -5.96 8.15 12.56
CA LEU A 78 -5.62 9.34 13.34
C LEU A 78 -5.54 10.59 12.45
N PRO A 79 -5.84 11.78 12.99
CA PRO A 79 -5.63 13.03 12.28
C PRO A 79 -4.14 13.42 12.30
N MET A 80 -3.68 13.97 11.18
CA MET A 80 -2.41 14.68 11.05
C MET A 80 -2.65 16.19 11.05
N LYS A 81 -1.75 16.95 11.65
CA LYS A 81 -1.82 18.42 11.71
C LYS A 81 -0.69 19.04 10.92
N TRP A 82 -0.96 20.15 10.25
CA TRP A 82 0.08 20.99 9.68
C TRP A 82 0.94 21.59 10.80
N THR A 83 2.25 21.67 10.58
CA THR A 83 3.08 22.58 11.37
C THR A 83 2.69 24.03 11.04
N PRO A 84 3.06 25.03 11.87
CA PRO A 84 2.70 26.42 11.61
C PRO A 84 3.07 26.95 10.22
N THR A 85 4.18 26.48 9.66
CA THR A 85 4.69 26.87 8.32
C THR A 85 4.49 25.79 7.26
N GLY A 86 4.04 24.59 7.64
CA GLY A 86 4.14 23.39 6.81
C GLY A 86 3.42 23.48 5.45
N ARG A 87 2.33 24.24 5.36
CA ARG A 87 1.66 24.48 4.06
C ARG A 87 2.49 25.35 3.12
N ASP A 88 3.10 26.40 3.65
CA ASP A 88 3.90 27.32 2.85
C ASP A 88 5.25 26.68 2.51
N ASP A 89 5.84 25.93 3.44
CA ASP A 89 7.04 25.13 3.21
C ASP A 89 6.80 24.07 2.13
N ALA A 90 5.68 23.34 2.20
CA ALA A 90 5.32 22.37 1.17
C ALA A 90 5.09 23.04 -0.20
N ARG A 91 4.44 24.20 -0.24
CA ARG A 91 4.26 24.96 -1.50
C ARG A 91 5.61 25.38 -2.07
N ALA A 92 6.47 26.01 -1.26
CA ALA A 92 7.81 26.40 -1.67
C ALA A 92 8.64 25.20 -2.14
N TYR A 93 8.45 24.02 -1.51
CA TYR A 93 9.14 22.80 -1.92
C TYR A 93 8.68 22.28 -3.28
N GLY A 94 7.39 22.39 -3.60
CA GLY A 94 6.87 22.02 -4.92
C GLY A 94 7.09 23.05 -6.02
N GLU A 95 7.49 24.28 -5.68
CA GLU A 95 7.94 25.29 -6.66
C GLU A 95 9.39 25.06 -7.10
N GLN A 96 10.18 24.34 -6.30
CA GLN A 96 11.57 24.02 -6.63
C GLN A 96 11.63 23.08 -7.82
N THR A 97 12.40 23.48 -8.83
CA THR A 97 12.62 22.68 -10.04
C THR A 97 14.12 22.58 -10.32
N THR A 98 14.51 21.48 -10.94
CA THR A 98 15.90 21.21 -11.31
C THR A 98 16.20 21.91 -12.65
N PRO A 99 17.34 22.59 -12.82
CA PRO A 99 17.66 23.23 -14.10
C PRO A 99 17.65 22.22 -15.26
N GLY A 100 16.94 22.54 -16.34
CA GLY A 100 16.82 21.67 -17.52
C GLY A 100 15.73 20.59 -17.43
N THR A 101 14.96 20.56 -16.35
CA THR A 101 13.81 19.64 -16.20
C THR A 101 12.48 20.37 -16.42
N VAL A 102 11.37 19.69 -16.15
CA VAL A 102 10.02 20.22 -16.33
C VAL A 102 9.68 21.24 -15.25
N THR A 103 9.30 22.44 -15.69
CA THR A 103 8.92 23.53 -14.80
C THR A 103 7.48 23.42 -14.29
N LEU A 104 7.15 24.17 -13.25
CA LEU A 104 5.77 24.29 -12.76
C LEU A 104 4.82 24.81 -13.85
N GLU A 105 5.25 25.79 -14.66
CA GLU A 105 4.45 26.36 -15.74
C GLU A 105 4.25 25.39 -16.91
N ASP A 106 5.25 24.57 -17.24
CA ASP A 106 5.08 23.50 -18.23
C ASP A 106 4.05 22.48 -17.77
N THR A 107 4.04 22.17 -16.47
CA THR A 107 3.11 21.23 -15.84
C THR A 107 1.70 21.79 -15.85
N LYS A 108 1.52 23.07 -15.48
CA LYS A 108 0.22 23.76 -15.60
C LYS A 108 -0.31 23.70 -17.04
N LYS A 109 0.52 23.98 -18.03
CA LYS A 109 0.12 23.92 -19.45
C LYS A 109 -0.31 22.51 -19.85
N ARG A 110 0.43 21.48 -19.44
CA ARG A 110 0.09 20.08 -19.74
C ARG A 110 -1.21 19.65 -19.07
N LEU A 111 -1.39 19.99 -17.79
CA LEU A 111 -2.63 19.75 -17.07
C LEU A 111 -3.82 20.47 -17.71
N ALA A 112 -3.65 21.75 -18.09
CA ALA A 112 -4.69 22.49 -18.79
C ALA A 112 -5.08 21.83 -20.12
N ASN A 113 -4.11 21.30 -20.87
CA ASN A 113 -4.38 20.54 -22.09
C ASN A 113 -5.13 19.23 -21.80
N ILE A 114 -4.73 18.47 -20.78
CA ILE A 114 -5.43 17.25 -20.36
C ILE A 114 -6.88 17.58 -20.00
N LEU A 115 -7.10 18.59 -19.15
CA LEU A 115 -8.43 19.01 -18.71
C LEU A 115 -9.29 19.54 -19.87
N ARG A 116 -8.69 20.10 -20.91
CA ARG A 116 -9.39 20.60 -22.09
C ARG A 116 -9.80 19.50 -23.07
N PHE A 117 -8.97 18.47 -23.24
CA PHE A 117 -9.12 17.50 -24.32
C PHE A 117 -9.48 16.08 -23.88
N VAL A 118 -9.42 15.79 -22.58
CA VAL A 118 -9.71 14.45 -22.04
C VAL A 118 -10.89 14.50 -21.08
N SER A 119 -11.86 13.60 -21.29
CA SER A 119 -12.92 13.41 -20.30
C SER A 119 -12.33 12.85 -19.00
N THR A 120 -12.55 13.57 -17.92
CA THR A 120 -12.13 13.19 -16.57
C THR A 120 -13.29 12.54 -15.79
N GLU A 121 -14.37 12.13 -16.43
CA GLU A 121 -15.50 11.51 -15.72
C GLU A 121 -15.15 10.12 -15.19
N ASN A 122 -14.30 9.38 -15.91
CA ASN A 122 -13.86 8.06 -15.53
C ASN A 122 -12.44 8.06 -14.97
N GLU A 123 -12.06 6.92 -14.38
CA GLU A 123 -10.76 6.73 -13.76
C GLU A 123 -9.60 6.85 -14.77
N ALA A 124 -9.75 6.33 -15.99
CA ALA A 124 -8.71 6.40 -17.02
C ALA A 124 -8.32 7.85 -17.37
N GLY A 125 -9.29 8.76 -17.47
CA GLY A 125 -9.03 10.19 -17.66
C GLY A 125 -8.33 10.84 -16.45
N ARG A 126 -8.72 10.46 -15.22
CA ARG A 126 -8.05 10.94 -13.99
C ARG A 126 -6.60 10.46 -13.91
N ARG A 127 -6.32 9.23 -14.35
CA ARG A 127 -4.98 8.66 -14.35
C ARG A 127 -4.00 9.47 -15.20
N LEU A 128 -4.44 10.16 -16.26
CA LEU A 128 -3.56 11.07 -17.01
C LEU A 128 -3.08 12.26 -16.16
N ILE A 129 -3.96 12.83 -15.34
CA ILE A 129 -3.62 13.94 -14.43
C ILE A 129 -2.65 13.46 -13.36
N ILE A 130 -2.95 12.30 -12.75
CA ILE A 130 -2.11 11.69 -11.73
C ILE A 130 -0.72 11.41 -12.32
N THR A 131 -0.66 10.81 -13.52
CA THR A 131 0.59 10.50 -14.20
C THR A 131 1.40 11.75 -14.51
N GLU A 132 0.79 12.84 -15.00
CA GLU A 132 1.49 14.10 -15.25
C GLU A 132 2.11 14.68 -13.97
N LEU A 133 1.39 14.64 -12.86
CA LEU A 133 1.89 15.11 -11.57
C LEU A 133 3.02 14.23 -11.02
N LEU A 134 2.90 12.90 -11.13
CA LEU A 134 3.97 11.98 -10.73
C LEU A 134 5.20 12.12 -11.63
N LEU A 135 5.03 12.34 -12.94
CA LEU A 135 6.14 12.60 -13.87
C LEU A 135 6.85 13.91 -13.58
N HIS A 136 6.12 14.97 -13.24
CA HIS A 136 6.72 16.23 -12.77
C HIS A 136 7.69 15.97 -11.61
N VAL A 137 7.21 15.25 -10.59
CA VAL A 137 8.03 14.96 -9.40
C VAL A 137 9.20 14.04 -9.75
N ALA A 138 8.97 13.00 -10.56
CA ALA A 138 10.00 12.08 -10.99
C ALA A 138 11.14 12.79 -11.75
N TRP A 139 10.81 13.70 -12.68
CA TRP A 139 11.81 14.49 -13.40
C TRP A 139 12.61 15.42 -12.48
N ASN A 140 11.95 16.01 -11.47
CA ASN A 140 12.61 16.94 -10.57
C ASN A 140 13.42 16.25 -9.45
N LEU A 141 13.17 14.96 -9.21
CA LEU A 141 13.93 14.11 -8.28
C LEU A 141 15.02 13.26 -8.95
N ASP A 142 15.08 13.23 -10.29
CA ASP A 142 16.10 12.47 -11.01
C ASP A 142 17.46 13.16 -10.93
N THR A 143 18.44 12.42 -10.45
CA THR A 143 19.83 12.87 -10.26
C THR A 143 20.79 11.77 -10.71
N GLU A 144 22.09 12.08 -10.73
CA GLU A 144 23.12 11.07 -11.00
C GLU A 144 23.17 9.95 -9.97
N LYS A 145 22.66 10.17 -8.74
CA LYS A 145 22.74 9.23 -7.61
C LYS A 145 21.45 8.46 -7.37
N SER A 146 20.31 9.02 -7.75
CA SER A 146 18.99 8.47 -7.50
C SER A 146 18.02 8.88 -8.60
N GLY A 147 17.07 8.02 -8.92
CA GLY A 147 15.97 8.32 -9.83
C GLY A 147 14.67 7.73 -9.32
N VAL A 148 13.57 8.21 -9.88
CA VAL A 148 12.21 7.74 -9.55
C VAL A 148 11.70 6.82 -10.64
N ALA A 149 11.16 5.67 -10.24
CA ALA A 149 10.40 4.75 -11.07
C ALA A 149 8.91 4.82 -10.70
N ILE A 150 8.05 4.86 -11.71
CA ILE A 150 6.59 4.81 -11.53
C ILE A 150 6.12 3.48 -12.12
N ALA A 151 5.59 2.60 -11.28
CA ALA A 151 5.07 1.30 -11.65
C ALA A 151 3.54 1.31 -11.54
N PRO A 152 2.81 1.55 -12.65
CA PRO A 152 1.36 1.48 -12.65
C PRO A 152 0.88 0.02 -12.49
N GLU A 153 -0.34 -0.17 -11.99
CA GLU A 153 -0.98 -1.49 -11.83
C GLU A 153 -0.10 -2.48 -11.05
N PHE A 154 0.50 -1.99 -9.95
CA PHE A 154 1.42 -2.81 -9.17
C PHE A 154 0.66 -3.84 -8.34
N ARG A 155 0.92 -5.13 -8.59
CA ARG A 155 0.35 -6.23 -7.81
C ARG A 155 1.07 -6.38 -6.47
N VAL A 156 0.31 -6.28 -5.39
CA VAL A 156 0.74 -6.63 -4.03
C VAL A 156 0.34 -8.08 -3.76
N SER A 157 1.28 -8.86 -3.22
CA SER A 157 1.06 -10.27 -2.94
C SER A 157 0.03 -10.46 -1.82
N ASN A 158 -0.66 -11.61 -1.85
CA ASN A 158 -1.61 -11.94 -0.80
C ASN A 158 -0.86 -12.19 0.51
N LYS A 159 -1.18 -11.41 1.55
CA LYS A 159 -0.53 -11.49 2.86
C LYS A 159 -1.55 -11.43 3.98
N VAL A 160 -1.28 -12.21 5.01
CA VAL A 160 -1.98 -12.11 6.29
C VAL A 160 -1.28 -11.02 7.09
N LEU A 161 -2.03 -10.01 7.49
CA LEU A 161 -1.60 -9.10 8.54
C LEU A 161 -1.71 -9.87 9.86
N GLU A 162 -0.62 -9.89 10.63
CA GLU A 162 -0.54 -10.62 11.90
C GLU A 162 -1.75 -10.28 12.79
N SER A 163 -2.49 -11.31 13.23
CA SER A 163 -3.80 -11.30 13.95
C SER A 163 -5.04 -11.63 13.12
N ASN A 164 -4.95 -11.66 11.79
CA ASN A 164 -6.14 -11.84 10.95
C ASN A 164 -6.29 -13.28 10.45
N THR A 165 -7.54 -13.76 10.41
CA THR A 165 -7.94 -14.99 9.71
C THR A 165 -7.97 -14.81 8.19
N ARG A 166 -7.73 -13.58 7.71
CA ARG A 166 -7.87 -13.15 6.31
C ARG A 166 -6.54 -12.74 5.71
N SER A 167 -6.39 -13.05 4.43
CA SER A 167 -5.29 -12.53 3.61
C SER A 167 -5.82 -11.42 2.74
N TYR A 168 -5.06 -10.35 2.66
CA TYR A 168 -5.38 -9.21 1.83
C TYR A 168 -4.38 -9.16 0.68
N GLY A 169 -4.80 -8.67 -0.46
CA GLY A 169 -3.94 -8.54 -1.64
C GLY A 169 -4.73 -8.03 -2.83
N GLY A 170 -4.02 -7.69 -3.90
CA GLY A 170 -4.64 -7.12 -5.08
C GLY A 170 -3.68 -6.23 -5.84
N THR A 171 -4.23 -5.36 -6.67
CA THR A 171 -3.48 -4.39 -7.45
C THR A 171 -3.69 -3.00 -6.85
N VAL A 172 -2.62 -2.21 -6.79
CA VAL A 172 -2.67 -0.77 -6.50
C VAL A 172 -2.39 0.00 -7.77
N ASP A 173 -3.00 1.18 -7.93
CA ASP A 173 -2.92 1.92 -9.19
C ASP A 173 -1.50 2.35 -9.52
N TYR A 174 -0.73 2.79 -8.52
CA TYR A 174 0.70 3.09 -8.70
C TYR A 174 1.51 2.69 -7.46
N LEU A 175 2.66 2.09 -7.73
CA LEU A 175 3.80 2.09 -6.83
C LEU A 175 4.84 3.06 -7.37
N VAL A 176 5.28 4.02 -6.55
CA VAL A 176 6.36 4.94 -6.92
C VAL A 176 7.57 4.62 -6.06
N ALA A 177 8.72 4.45 -6.69
CA ALA A 177 9.95 4.01 -6.06
C ALA A 177 11.09 4.99 -6.34
N ILE A 178 11.84 5.38 -5.32
CA ILE A 178 13.11 6.10 -5.47
C ILE A 178 14.26 5.13 -5.20
N ALA A 179 15.22 5.09 -6.12
CA ALA A 179 16.30 4.11 -6.10
C ALA A 179 17.54 4.61 -6.86
N PRO A 180 18.73 4.01 -6.67
CA PRO A 180 19.87 4.27 -7.54
C PRO A 180 19.54 3.98 -9.01
N PRO A 181 20.14 4.70 -9.99
CA PRO A 181 19.76 4.63 -11.41
C PRO A 181 19.62 3.21 -11.97
N ARG A 182 20.59 2.33 -11.71
CA ARG A 182 20.53 0.93 -12.19
C ARG A 182 19.36 0.14 -11.64
N VAL A 183 19.01 0.38 -10.37
CA VAL A 183 17.87 -0.29 -9.72
C VAL A 183 16.57 0.30 -10.25
N ARG A 184 16.51 1.64 -10.40
CA ARG A 184 15.39 2.36 -11.02
C ARG A 184 15.08 1.82 -12.41
N ASP A 185 16.09 1.58 -13.24
CA ASP A 185 15.91 1.05 -14.60
C ASP A 185 15.27 -0.35 -14.58
N VAL A 186 15.71 -1.22 -13.66
CA VAL A 186 15.12 -2.57 -13.47
C VAL A 186 13.68 -2.50 -12.98
N VAL A 187 13.35 -1.54 -12.09
CA VAL A 187 11.97 -1.33 -11.62
C VAL A 187 11.07 -0.83 -12.76
N VAL A 188 11.58 0.04 -13.63
CA VAL A 188 10.84 0.53 -14.82
C VAL A 188 10.60 -0.61 -15.82
N GLU A 189 11.59 -1.46 -16.06
CA GLU A 189 11.46 -2.60 -16.97
C GLU A 189 10.48 -3.66 -16.43
N SER A 190 10.60 -4.01 -15.15
CA SER A 190 9.70 -4.95 -14.49
C SER A 190 9.70 -4.80 -12.98
N ALA A 191 8.79 -3.96 -12.47
CA ALA A 191 8.64 -3.76 -11.02
C ALA A 191 8.41 -5.08 -10.27
N GLN A 192 7.58 -5.98 -10.81
CA GLN A 192 7.28 -7.27 -10.19
C GLN A 192 8.54 -8.12 -10.03
N LEU A 193 9.38 -8.22 -11.06
CA LEU A 193 10.64 -8.97 -10.97
C LEU A 193 11.65 -8.26 -10.07
N ALA A 194 11.72 -6.92 -10.11
CA ALA A 194 12.61 -6.12 -9.29
C ALA A 194 12.39 -6.41 -7.79
N PHE A 195 11.13 -6.39 -7.33
CA PHE A 195 10.80 -6.59 -5.92
C PHE A 195 10.84 -8.07 -5.45
N LEU A 196 11.16 -9.03 -6.33
CA LEU A 196 11.55 -10.39 -5.91
C LEU A 196 12.95 -10.43 -5.28
N SER A 197 13.81 -9.46 -5.63
CA SER A 197 15.17 -9.37 -5.09
C SER A 197 15.18 -8.70 -3.72
N LYS A 198 15.73 -9.40 -2.72
CA LYS A 198 15.93 -8.84 -1.37
C LYS A 198 16.87 -7.64 -1.36
N ASP A 199 17.90 -7.65 -2.22
CA ASP A 199 18.87 -6.56 -2.30
C ASP A 199 18.24 -5.29 -2.86
N ILE A 200 17.36 -5.44 -3.87
CA ILE A 200 16.56 -4.32 -4.39
C ILE A 200 15.61 -3.81 -3.31
N ASN A 201 14.88 -4.70 -2.63
CA ASN A 201 13.98 -4.33 -1.53
C ASN A 201 14.68 -3.50 -0.44
N ALA A 202 15.93 -3.84 -0.11
CA ALA A 202 16.71 -3.11 0.90
C ALA A 202 17.21 -1.73 0.44
N THR A 203 17.23 -1.48 -0.88
CA THR A 203 17.81 -0.26 -1.47
C THR A 203 16.75 0.74 -1.93
N VAL A 204 15.52 0.28 -2.14
CA VAL A 204 14.41 1.09 -2.67
C VAL A 204 13.58 1.69 -1.54
N SER A 205 13.30 2.99 -1.62
CA SER A 205 12.17 3.59 -0.87
C SER A 205 10.98 3.68 -1.80
N CYS A 206 9.78 3.28 -1.35
CA CYS A 206 8.59 3.35 -2.20
C CYS A 206 7.33 3.76 -1.46
N ASN A 207 6.31 4.07 -2.26
CA ASN A 207 5.02 4.59 -1.84
C ASN A 207 3.91 3.98 -2.68
N ILE A 208 2.70 3.97 -2.13
CA ILE A 208 1.50 3.49 -2.82
C ILE A 208 0.56 4.65 -3.07
N TYR A 209 0.07 4.75 -4.30
CA TYR A 209 -0.95 5.70 -4.72
C TYR A 209 -2.16 4.95 -5.26
N GLU A 210 -3.32 5.23 -4.67
CA GLU A 210 -4.60 4.67 -5.08
C GLU A 210 -5.41 5.76 -5.81
N ALA A 211 -5.73 5.50 -7.07
CA ALA A 211 -6.58 6.33 -7.91
C ALA A 211 -8.05 5.98 -7.68
N LYS A 212 -8.93 7.00 -7.72
CA LYS A 212 -10.37 6.81 -7.64
C LYS A 212 -11.11 7.65 -8.70
N PRO A 213 -12.29 7.20 -9.16
CA PRO A 213 -13.08 7.97 -10.10
C PRO A 213 -13.60 9.27 -9.47
N GLY A 214 -13.99 10.24 -10.32
CA GLY A 214 -14.54 11.52 -9.88
C GLY A 214 -15.81 11.35 -9.04
N GLY A 215 -16.02 12.24 -8.07
CA GLY A 215 -17.15 12.18 -7.13
C GLY A 215 -17.01 11.15 -6.00
N THR A 216 -15.95 10.34 -6.01
CA THR A 216 -15.63 9.44 -4.89
C THR A 216 -15.21 10.24 -3.67
N VAL A 217 -15.80 9.95 -2.52
CA VAL A 217 -15.33 10.46 -1.23
C VAL A 217 -14.03 9.73 -0.88
N LEU A 218 -12.87 10.39 -1.01
CA LEU A 218 -11.55 9.76 -0.82
C LEU A 218 -11.42 8.98 0.49
N LEU A 219 -12.08 9.44 1.56
CA LEU A 219 -12.02 8.77 2.87
C LEU A 219 -12.59 7.34 2.84
N THR A 220 -13.54 7.03 1.94
CA THR A 220 -14.08 5.66 1.82
C THR A 220 -13.10 4.68 1.20
N ALA A 221 -12.09 5.19 0.47
CA ALA A 221 -11.01 4.41 -0.11
C ALA A 221 -9.80 4.25 0.84
N LEU A 222 -9.79 4.94 1.98
CA LEU A 222 -8.71 4.87 2.95
C LEU A 222 -8.43 3.45 3.47
N PRO A 223 -9.45 2.64 3.80
CA PRO A 223 -9.20 1.27 4.23
C PRO A 223 -8.38 0.45 3.24
N GLN A 224 -8.73 0.50 1.96
CA GLN A 224 -8.03 -0.21 0.89
C GLN A 224 -6.56 0.21 0.82
N ALA A 225 -6.30 1.51 0.70
CA ALA A 225 -4.95 2.03 0.56
C ALA A 225 -4.09 1.78 1.82
N ALA A 226 -4.70 1.90 3.01
CA ALA A 226 -4.04 1.64 4.28
C ALA A 226 -3.61 0.17 4.42
N ILE A 227 -4.47 -0.79 4.07
CA ILE A 227 -4.14 -2.22 4.12
C ILE A 227 -3.04 -2.56 3.10
N ALA A 228 -3.10 -2.01 1.89
CA ALA A 228 -2.05 -2.21 0.89
C ALA A 228 -0.69 -1.70 1.39
N VAL A 229 -0.68 -0.51 1.99
CA VAL A 229 0.51 0.07 2.63
C VAL A 229 1.01 -0.77 3.80
N ALA A 230 0.12 -1.24 4.67
CA ALA A 230 0.49 -2.06 5.83
C ALA A 230 1.13 -3.39 5.39
N ILE A 231 0.57 -4.05 4.38
CA ILE A 231 1.17 -5.26 3.79
C ILE A 231 2.56 -4.95 3.25
N ARG A 232 2.69 -3.86 2.50
CA ARG A 232 3.98 -3.52 1.88
C ARG A 232 5.04 -3.17 2.93
N ALA A 233 4.65 -2.45 3.98
CA ALA A 233 5.51 -2.17 5.12
C ALA A 233 6.00 -3.47 5.79
N GLN A 234 5.10 -4.44 6.00
CA GLN A 234 5.45 -5.76 6.54
C GLN A 234 6.39 -6.54 5.60
N GLU A 235 6.14 -6.53 4.29
CA GLU A 235 6.98 -7.22 3.30
C GLU A 235 8.41 -6.67 3.23
N LEU A 236 8.55 -5.36 3.38
CA LEU A 236 9.85 -4.68 3.33
C LEU A 236 10.51 -4.56 4.71
N GLY A 237 9.82 -4.93 5.78
CA GLY A 237 10.34 -4.79 7.14
C GLY A 237 10.46 -3.33 7.60
N HIS A 238 9.61 -2.44 7.08
CA HIS A 238 9.59 -1.03 7.47
C HIS A 238 8.52 -0.74 8.51
N GLN A 239 8.88 0.08 9.50
CA GLN A 239 7.95 0.51 10.55
C GLN A 239 6.98 1.58 10.03
N THR A 240 7.47 2.47 9.18
CA THR A 240 6.70 3.57 8.61
C THR A 240 6.61 3.40 7.10
N PHE A 241 5.46 3.71 6.54
CA PHE A 241 5.24 3.68 5.10
C PHE A 241 4.21 4.75 4.71
N ARG A 242 4.49 5.54 3.68
CA ARG A 242 3.60 6.61 3.25
C ARG A 242 2.78 6.21 2.02
N GLY A 243 1.53 6.68 2.00
CA GLY A 243 0.64 6.46 0.86
C GLY A 243 -0.22 7.67 0.57
N CYS A 244 -0.90 7.60 -0.57
CA CYS A 244 -1.79 8.64 -1.02
C CYS A 244 -3.00 8.05 -1.76
N ILE A 245 -4.13 8.74 -1.68
CA ILE A 245 -5.36 8.42 -2.40
C ILE A 245 -5.74 9.66 -3.20
N THR A 246 -6.12 9.50 -4.45
CA THR A 246 -6.37 10.65 -5.31
C THR A 246 -7.42 10.39 -6.39
N THR A 247 -8.17 11.44 -6.72
CA THR A 247 -8.98 11.50 -7.95
C THR A 247 -8.27 12.29 -9.06
N GLY A 248 -6.98 12.58 -8.92
CA GLY A 248 -6.24 13.56 -9.71
C GLY A 248 -6.56 15.02 -9.35
N HIS A 249 -7.79 15.32 -8.94
CA HIS A 249 -8.19 16.68 -8.50
C HIS A 249 -8.27 16.83 -6.99
N GLU A 250 -8.52 15.75 -6.26
CA GLU A 250 -8.48 15.72 -4.81
C GLU A 250 -7.42 14.72 -4.37
N TRP A 251 -6.70 15.04 -3.30
CA TRP A 251 -5.55 14.29 -2.80
C TRP A 251 -5.64 14.13 -1.29
N LEU A 252 -5.53 12.89 -0.81
CA LEU A 252 -5.50 12.55 0.61
C LEU A 252 -4.16 11.87 0.89
N PHE A 253 -3.30 12.55 1.63
CA PHE A 253 -1.99 12.06 2.04
C PHE A 253 -2.06 11.42 3.42
N PHE A 254 -1.41 10.27 3.59
CA PHE A 254 -1.36 9.57 4.86
C PHE A 254 -0.03 8.87 5.10
N ILE A 255 0.23 8.57 6.37
CA ILE A 255 1.40 7.84 6.85
C ILE A 255 0.89 6.69 7.73
N TYR A 256 1.28 5.47 7.38
CA TYR A 256 1.09 4.29 8.22
C TYR A 256 2.32 4.10 9.11
N ASN A 257 2.09 3.85 10.39
CA ASN A 257 3.12 3.42 11.34
C ASN A 257 2.66 2.10 11.96
N ARG A 258 3.45 1.05 11.79
CA ARG A 258 3.26 -0.21 12.51
C ARG A 258 3.46 0.04 14.00
N HIS A 259 2.81 -0.73 14.87
CA HIS A 259 3.12 -0.70 16.31
C HIS A 259 4.44 -1.44 16.60
N GLN A 260 5.12 -1.08 17.69
CA GLN A 260 6.41 -1.71 18.08
C GLN A 260 6.29 -3.20 18.42
N ASN A 261 5.11 -3.63 18.90
CA ASN A 261 4.81 -5.03 19.18
C ASN A 261 4.59 -5.87 17.91
N GLY A 262 4.70 -5.28 16.72
CA GLY A 262 4.47 -5.94 15.44
C GLY A 262 2.99 -6.06 15.06
N HIS A 263 2.05 -5.81 15.97
CA HIS A 263 0.63 -6.05 15.75
C HIS A 263 -0.14 -4.75 15.44
N GLY A 264 -0.74 -4.69 14.26
CA GLY A 264 -1.52 -3.56 13.79
C GLY A 264 -0.71 -2.28 13.56
N GLY A 265 -1.34 -1.13 13.74
CA GLY A 265 -0.68 0.17 13.58
C GLY A 265 -1.61 1.36 13.64
N ALA A 266 -1.12 2.51 13.17
CA ALA A 266 -1.88 3.73 13.03
C ALA A 266 -1.68 4.35 11.65
N VAL A 267 -2.76 4.83 11.05
CA VAL A 267 -2.78 5.60 9.82
C VAL A 267 -3.11 7.04 10.16
N SER A 268 -2.11 7.90 10.12
CA SER A 268 -2.25 9.34 10.32
C SER A 268 -2.45 10.03 8.97
N ARG A 269 -3.50 10.84 8.82
CA ARG A 269 -3.83 11.47 7.53
C ARG A 269 -4.08 12.97 7.62
N LEU A 270 -3.74 13.67 6.55
CA LEU A 270 -4.14 15.06 6.36
C LEU A 270 -5.63 15.16 5.96
N PRO A 271 -6.25 16.34 6.10
CA PRO A 271 -7.46 16.67 5.37
C PRO A 271 -7.21 16.58 3.86
N SER A 272 -8.23 16.22 3.08
CA SER A 272 -8.13 16.22 1.63
C SER A 272 -7.75 17.59 1.08
N LEU A 273 -6.91 17.61 0.06
CA LEU A 273 -6.46 18.80 -0.65
C LEU A 273 -7.00 18.77 -2.07
N ARG A 274 -7.59 19.88 -2.51
CA ARG A 274 -8.05 20.02 -3.89
C ARG A 274 -6.97 20.72 -4.71
N LEU A 275 -6.70 20.21 -5.91
CA LEU A 275 -5.81 20.82 -6.90
C LEU A 275 -6.29 22.24 -7.26
N GLY A 276 -7.60 22.43 -7.29
CA GLY A 276 -8.23 23.67 -7.68
C GLY A 276 -8.53 23.73 -9.18
N ASP A 277 -9.53 24.51 -9.56
CA ASP A 277 -9.97 24.60 -10.96
C ASP A 277 -8.94 25.38 -11.81
N ASP A 278 -8.24 26.32 -11.17
CA ASP A 278 -7.15 27.10 -11.77
C ASP A 278 -5.76 26.56 -11.38
N LEU A 279 -5.70 25.33 -10.85
CA LEU A 279 -4.49 24.67 -10.37
C LEU A 279 -3.77 25.45 -9.26
N GLU A 280 -4.50 26.22 -8.44
CA GLU A 280 -3.92 27.10 -7.42
C GLU A 280 -3.14 26.36 -6.32
N ASN A 281 -3.46 25.08 -6.09
CA ASN A 281 -2.75 24.23 -5.12
C ASN A 281 -1.76 23.27 -5.77
N LEU A 282 -1.43 23.45 -7.06
CA LEU A 282 -0.50 22.57 -7.77
C LEU A 282 0.85 22.46 -7.04
N ALA A 283 1.48 23.59 -6.72
CA ALA A 283 2.75 23.61 -6.02
C ALA A 283 2.68 22.93 -4.64
N LEU A 284 1.60 23.13 -3.90
CA LEU A 284 1.39 22.46 -2.61
C LEU A 284 1.32 20.94 -2.77
N ILE A 285 0.56 20.44 -3.74
CA ILE A 285 0.44 19.00 -4.01
C ILE A 285 1.77 18.42 -4.48
N LEU A 286 2.48 19.10 -5.38
CA LEU A 286 3.79 18.66 -5.87
C LEU A 286 4.82 18.59 -4.73
N GLY A 287 4.83 19.55 -3.82
CA GLY A 287 5.72 19.52 -2.65
C GLY A 287 5.44 18.36 -1.71
N LEU A 288 4.16 18.04 -1.48
CA LEU A 288 3.77 16.86 -0.69
C LEU A 288 4.11 15.55 -1.40
N LEU A 289 3.86 15.46 -2.71
CA LEU A 289 4.25 14.29 -3.50
C LEU A 289 5.74 14.04 -3.41
N ARG A 290 6.54 15.10 -3.56
CA ARG A 290 7.99 15.06 -3.46
C ARG A 290 8.46 14.56 -2.10
N GLU A 291 7.94 15.17 -1.03
CA GLU A 291 8.22 14.77 0.36
C GLU A 291 7.76 13.33 0.66
N TRP A 292 6.65 12.87 0.08
CA TRP A 292 6.21 11.48 0.23
C TRP A 292 7.15 10.50 -0.44
N ILE A 293 7.67 10.83 -1.63
CA ILE A 293 8.55 9.97 -2.42
C ILE A 293 9.95 9.87 -1.82
N GLU A 294 10.56 11.00 -1.47
CA GLU A 294 11.92 11.02 -0.90
C GLU A 294 11.98 10.36 0.48
N HIS A 295 10.90 10.49 1.26
CA HIS A 295 10.85 10.04 2.66
C HIS A 295 9.83 8.92 2.87
N GLY A 296 9.60 8.08 1.86
CA GLY A 296 8.51 7.10 1.83
C GLY A 296 8.47 6.11 3.00
N HIS A 297 9.61 5.83 3.62
CA HIS A 297 9.71 4.95 4.80
C HIS A 297 10.11 5.68 6.10
N SER A 298 10.18 7.02 6.08
CA SER A 298 10.59 7.84 7.22
C SER A 298 9.42 8.22 8.11
N GLY A 299 9.63 8.05 9.42
CA GLY A 299 8.75 8.50 10.51
C GLY A 299 8.76 10.02 10.78
N ALA A 300 9.52 10.81 10.02
CA ALA A 300 9.58 12.26 10.19
C ALA A 300 8.98 12.97 8.98
N CYS A 301 7.97 13.84 9.17
CA CYS A 301 7.39 14.66 8.10
C CYS A 301 7.72 16.13 8.36
N GLY A 302 8.43 16.78 7.43
CA GLY A 302 8.85 18.18 7.60
C GLY A 302 7.70 19.18 7.67
N PHE A 303 6.54 18.82 7.12
CA PHE A 303 5.40 19.74 6.98
C PHE A 303 4.29 19.48 8.01
N CYS A 304 4.32 18.36 8.71
CA CYS A 304 3.18 17.90 9.49
C CYS A 304 3.59 17.14 10.76
N GLU A 305 2.78 17.30 11.80
CA GLU A 305 2.87 16.56 13.05
C GLU A 305 1.81 15.46 13.07
N TYR A 306 2.20 14.28 13.54
CA TYR A 306 1.30 13.16 13.73
C TYR A 306 1.70 12.32 14.93
N TRP A 307 0.74 11.57 15.43
CA TRP A 307 0.92 10.65 16.53
C TRP A 307 1.41 9.31 15.98
N SER A 308 2.51 8.82 16.55
CA SER A 308 3.10 7.51 16.26
C SER A 308 2.71 6.50 17.33
#